data_AF-A0A1X1FFW1-F1
#
_entry.id   AF-A0A1X1FFW1-F1
#
_cell.length_a   1.000
_cell.length_b   1.000
_cell.length_c   1.000
_cell.angle_alpha   90.00
_cell.angle_beta   90.00
_cell.angle_gamma   90.00
#
_symmetry.space_group_name_H-M   'P 1'
#
loop_
_entity.id
_entity.type
_entity.pdbx_description
1 polymer ?
#
loop_
_entity_poly.entity_id
_entity_poly.type
_entity_poly.pdbx_seq_one_letter_code
_entity_poly.pdbx_strand_id
1 'polypeptide(L)' 'MAVLQTLAAHHDEIGNTFTHHYTNGPLEGSNNKIKVIKRTGFGYRNFFRFRLRVLFAFRIHKKRALITK' A
#
# COMPACT_ATOMS: atom_id res chain seq x y z
N MET A 1 -21.35 17.06 9.41
CA MET A 1 -20.50 18.26 9.28
C MET A 1 -19.02 17.95 8.99
N ALA A 2 -18.43 16.85 9.49
CA ALA A 2 -17.02 16.51 9.24
C ALA A 2 -16.64 16.32 7.75
N VAL A 3 -17.48 15.65 6.95
CA VAL A 3 -17.18 15.37 5.53
C VAL A 3 -17.01 16.64 4.70
N LEU A 4 -17.91 17.63 4.88
CA LEU A 4 -17.83 18.91 4.17
C LEU A 4 -16.57 19.70 4.56
N GLN A 5 -16.19 19.64 5.85
CA GLN A 5 -14.97 20.28 6.34
C GLN A 5 -13.71 19.61 5.75
N THR A 6 -13.69 18.28 5.65
CA THR A 6 -12.58 17.53 5.03
C THR A 6 -12.47 17.83 3.54
N LEU A 7 -13.59 17.91 2.82
CA LEU A 7 -13.60 18.28 1.40
C LEU A 7 -13.09 19.72 1.18
N ALA A 8 -13.52 20.67 2.02
CA ALA A 8 -13.03 22.04 1.95
C ALA A 8 -11.53 22.14 2.28
N ALA A 9 -11.06 21.38 3.27
CA ALA A 9 -9.65 21.36 3.67
C ALA A 9 -8.71 20.77 2.60
N HIS A 10 -9.20 19.87 1.75
CA HIS A 10 -8.41 19.21 0.70
C HIS A 10 -8.84 19.59 -0.73
N HIS A 11 -9.47 20.75 -0.89
CA HIS A 11 -10.03 21.19 -2.16
C HIS A 11 -8.98 21.27 -3.27
N ASP A 12 -7.79 21.79 -2.96
CA ASP A 12 -6.73 22.01 -3.94
C ASP A 12 -6.11 20.70 -4.41
N GLU A 13 -5.93 19.73 -3.51
CA GLU A 13 -5.45 18.39 -3.85
C GLU A 13 -6.46 17.64 -4.72
N ILE A 14 -7.76 17.79 -4.44
CA ILE A 14 -8.84 17.24 -5.29
C ILE A 14 -8.76 17.89 -6.67
N GLY A 15 -8.61 19.22 -6.76
CA GLY A 15 -8.39 19.96 -8.01
C GLY A 15 -7.22 19.42 -8.82
N ASN A 16 -6.11 19.13 -8.16
CA ASN A 16 -4.90 18.58 -8.79
C ASN A 16 -5.10 17.18 -9.39
N THR A 17 -6.07 16.40 -8.90
CA THR A 17 -6.36 15.07 -9.50
C THR A 17 -6.94 15.16 -10.90
N PHE A 18 -7.60 16.26 -11.25
CA PHE A 18 -8.17 16.46 -12.59
C PHE A 18 -7.12 16.89 -13.62
N THR A 19 -6.02 17.48 -13.16
CA THR A 19 -4.93 17.96 -14.03
C THR A 19 -3.85 16.92 -14.28
N HIS A 20 -3.67 15.97 -13.34
CA HIS A 20 -2.64 14.94 -13.43
C HIS A 20 -3.23 13.58 -13.79
N HIS A 21 -2.53 12.80 -14.62
CA HIS A 21 -2.94 11.44 -14.99
C HIS A 21 -2.60 10.36 -13.95
N TYR A 22 -2.31 10.75 -12.70
CA TYR A 22 -2.04 9.80 -11.63
C TYR A 22 -3.34 9.21 -11.11
N THR A 23 -3.41 7.88 -11.05
CA THR A 23 -4.58 7.17 -10.54
C THR A 23 -4.21 6.38 -9.29
N ASN A 24 -5.15 6.24 -8.36
CA ASN A 24 -4.99 5.40 -7.18
C ASN A 24 -5.09 3.89 -7.50
N GLY A 25 -5.40 3.51 -8.75
CA GLY A 25 -5.62 2.12 -9.15
C GLY A 25 -4.48 1.16 -8.76
N PRO A 26 -3.21 1.47 -9.07
CA PRO A 26 -2.07 0.63 -8.66
C PRO A 26 -1.93 0.50 -7.13
N LEU A 27 -2.19 1.58 -6.39
CA LEU A 27 -2.16 1.59 -4.92
C LEU A 27 -3.29 0.73 -4.34
N GLU A 28 -4.50 0.87 -4.86
CA GLU A 28 -5.67 0.08 -4.48
C GLU A 28 -5.48 -1.40 -4.77
N GLY A 29 -4.95 -1.73 -5.95
CA GLY A 29 -4.63 -3.11 -6.33
C GLY A 29 -3.59 -3.73 -5.39
N SER A 30 -2.54 -2.96 -5.04
CA SER A 30 -1.52 -3.40 -4.09
C SER A 30 -2.11 -3.64 -2.69
N ASN A 31 -2.93 -2.69 -2.20
CA ASN A 31 -3.61 -2.81 -0.92
C ASN A 31 -4.57 -4.00 -0.87
N ASN A 32 -5.31 -4.26 -1.95
CA ASN A 32 -6.19 -5.42 -2.04
C ASN A 32 -5.39 -6.73 -1.99
N LYS A 33 -4.30 -6.83 -2.75
CA LYS A 33 -3.42 -8.00 -2.74
C LYS A 33 -2.83 -8.27 -1.35
N ILE A 34 -2.39 -7.23 -0.64
CA ILE A 34 -1.93 -7.34 0.75
C ILE A 34 -3.04 -7.85 1.67
N LYS A 35 -4.27 -7.31 1.54
CA LYS A 35 -5.43 -7.79 2.31
C LYS A 35 -5.76 -9.25 2.00
N VAL A 36 -5.69 -9.68 0.73
CA VAL A 36 -5.88 -11.08 0.34
C VAL A 36 -4.83 -11.98 1.00
N ILE A 37 -3.55 -11.62 0.95
CA ILE A 37 -2.47 -12.37 1.61
C ILE A 37 -2.76 -12.56 3.11
N LYS A 38 -3.19 -11.50 3.80
CA LYS A 38 -3.55 -11.56 5.21
C LYS A 38 -4.73 -12.52 5.46
N ARG A 39 -5.77 -12.48 4.62
CA ARG A 39 -6.96 -13.34 4.73
C ARG A 39 -6.65 -14.80 4.45
N THR A 40 -5.90 -15.10 3.38
CA THR A 40 -5.50 -16.46 3.02
C THR A 40 -4.63 -17.12 4.09
N GLY A 41 -3.84 -16.33 4.82
CA GLY A 41 -3.07 -16.81 5.97
C GLY A 41 -3.87 -16.97 7.26
N PHE A 42 -5.19 -16.71 7.26
CA PHE A 42 -6.05 -16.63 8.44
C PHE A 42 -5.55 -15.64 9.52
N GLY A 43 -4.88 -14.58 9.08
CA GLY A 43 -4.19 -13.64 9.95
C GLY A 43 -2.78 -14.09 10.33
N TYR A 44 -1.93 -13.12 10.65
CA TYR A 44 -0.54 -13.37 11.04
C TYR A 44 -0.33 -12.87 12.45
N ARG A 45 0.14 -13.75 13.35
CA ARG A 45 0.53 -13.38 14.72
C ARG A 45 1.80 -12.52 14.75
N ASN A 46 2.70 -12.73 13.78
CA ASN A 46 3.97 -12.02 13.68
C ASN A 46 4.01 -11.17 12.41
N PHE A 47 4.15 -9.85 12.56
CA PHE A 47 4.22 -8.90 11.45
C PHE A 47 5.41 -9.15 10.51
N PHE A 48 6.56 -9.60 11.03
CA PHE A 48 7.73 -9.89 10.20
C PHE A 48 7.43 -11.02 9.21
N ARG A 49 6.72 -12.07 9.64
CA ARG A 49 6.30 -13.17 8.76
C ARG A 49 5.30 -12.70 7.70
N PHE A 50 4.35 -11.85 8.08
CA PHE A 50 3.43 -11.23 7.13
C PHE A 50 4.17 -10.39 6.09
N ARG A 51 5.08 -9.52 6.53
CA ARG A 51 5.90 -8.66 5.68
C ARG A 51 6.74 -9.47 4.70
N LEU A 52 7.39 -10.55 5.16
CA LEU A 52 8.13 -11.45 4.26
C LEU A 52 7.23 -12.05 3.18
N ARG A 53 6.03 -12.51 3.54
CA ARG A 53 5.06 -13.06 2.58
C ARG A 53 4.62 -12.01 1.56
N VAL A 54 4.35 -10.78 2.00
CA VAL A 54 4.00 -9.66 1.12
C VAL A 54 5.15 -9.36 0.16
N LEU A 55 6.38 -9.15 0.65
CA LEU A 55 7.54 -8.87 -0.20
C LEU A 55 7.79 -9.97 -1.24
N PHE A 56 7.65 -11.23 -0.82
CA PHE A 56 7.75 -12.38 -1.72
C PHE A 56 6.65 -12.35 -2.81
N ALA A 57 5.40 -12.08 -2.44
CA ALA A 57 4.27 -12.03 -3.38
C ALA A 57 4.35 -10.87 -4.39
N PHE A 58 5.07 -9.80 -4.05
CA PHE A 58 5.41 -8.70 -4.99
C PHE A 58 6.73 -8.93 -5.72
N ARG A 59 7.39 -10.09 -5.54
CA ARG A 59 8.68 -10.43 -6.15
C ARG A 59 9.75 -9.35 -5.93
N ILE A 60 9.68 -8.67 -4.79
CA ILE A 60 10.66 -7.66 -4.41
C ILE A 60 11.90 -8.41 -3.93
N HIS A 61 12.85 -8.61 -4.85
CA HIS A 61 14.16 -9.15 -4.52
C HIS A 61 14.92 -8.08 -3.75
N LYS A 62 15.09 -8.27 -2.43
CA LYS A 62 16.17 -7.58 -1.75
C LYS A 62 17.47 -8.10 -2.37
N LYS A 63 18.25 -7.22 -3.01
CA LYS A 63 19.68 -7.52 -3.22
C LYS A 63 20.22 -7.96 -1.86
N ARG A 64 20.90 -9.11 -1.80
CA ARG A 64 21.63 -9.50 -0.59
C ARG A 64 22.49 -8.29 -0.24
N ALA A 65 22.20 -7.60 0.86
CA ALA A 65 23.18 -6.68 1.41
C ALA A 65 24.39 -7.56 1.69
N LEU A 66 25.49 -7.30 0.97
CA LEU A 66 26.76 -7.94 1.26
C LEU A 66 27.07 -7.54 2.69
N ILE A 67 26.85 -8.47 3.62
CA ILE A 67 27.38 -8.34 4.98
C ILE A 67 28.87 -8.65 4.80
N THR A 68 29.62 -7.63 4.39
CA THR A 68 31.07 -7.68 4.47
C THR A 68 31.39 -7.65 5.96
N LYS A 69 32.11 -8.69 6.41
CA LYS A 69 32.62 -8.79 7.77
C LYS A 69 33.52 -7.63 8.12
#